data_AF-A0A662W462-F1
#
_entry.id   AF-A0A662W462-F1
#
_cell.length_a   1.000
_cell.length_b   1.000
_cell.length_c   1.000
_cell.angle_alpha   90.00
_cell.angle_beta   90.00
_cell.angle_gamma   90.00
#
_symmetry.space_group_name_H-M   'P 1'
#
loop_
_entity.id
_entity.type
_entity.pdbx_description
1 polymer ?
#
loop_
_entity_poly.entity_id
_entity_poly.type
_entity_poly.pdbx_seq_one_letter_code
_entity_poly.pdbx_strand_id
1 'polypeptide(L)'
;MKVKEGDVVRCAYCKRPIVINQKLLPIARRGSNLFCSTECEDLYHGERLVNWKELIKYISECGRCYQQDIARRFGIEGGYRIRLSKYLKVLERKGIIYIFKNGEQNIIELREVMRVMSVDDIKNFEELVKKVEEISQKKDYTKEIEELRTEITNIKEYIDKEISTINRKLNILKAAVERLVEAFTK
;
A
#
# COMPACT_ATOMS: atom_id res chain seq x y z
N MET A 1 43.62 -9.48 2.70
CA MET A 1 43.05 -10.80 2.37
C MET A 1 42.18 -10.64 1.12
N LYS A 2 42.30 -11.50 0.09
CA LYS A 2 41.41 -11.46 -1.08
C LYS A 2 40.11 -12.17 -0.72
N VAL A 3 38.99 -11.43 -0.67
CA VAL A 3 37.67 -11.99 -0.37
C VAL A 3 37.22 -12.95 -1.49
N LYS A 4 36.71 -14.12 -1.11
CA LYS A 4 36.19 -15.18 -1.98
C LYS A 4 34.68 -15.36 -1.77
N GLU A 5 34.03 -16.01 -2.74
CA GLU A 5 32.67 -16.49 -2.55
C GLU A 5 32.65 -17.53 -1.41
N GLY A 6 31.64 -17.45 -0.55
CA GLY A 6 31.53 -18.23 0.68
C GLY A 6 32.17 -17.58 1.91
N ASP A 7 33.01 -16.56 1.75
CA ASP A 7 33.59 -15.85 2.89
C ASP A 7 32.49 -15.12 3.69
N VAL A 8 32.68 -15.07 5.01
CA VAL A 8 31.82 -14.29 5.92
C VAL A 8 32.51 -12.98 6.28
N VAL A 9 31.90 -11.86 5.92
CA VAL A 9 32.38 -10.51 6.27
C VAL A 9 31.34 -9.79 7.13
N ARG A 10 31.72 -8.78 7.93
CA ARG A 10 30.74 -8.01 8.71
C ARG A 10 30.26 -6.78 7.93
N CYS A 11 28.95 -6.47 7.90
CA CYS A 11 28.49 -5.18 7.37
C CYS A 11 29.13 -4.05 8.17
N ALA A 12 29.68 -3.04 7.49
CA ALA A 12 30.32 -1.93 8.18
C ALA A 12 29.35 -1.11 9.04
N TYR A 13 28.06 -1.11 8.69
CA TYR A 13 27.00 -0.38 9.41
C TYR A 13 26.41 -1.19 10.57
N CYS A 14 25.72 -2.29 10.29
CA CYS A 14 25.01 -3.07 11.31
C CYS A 14 25.87 -4.11 12.04
N LYS A 15 27.15 -4.27 11.65
CA LYS A 15 28.12 -5.23 12.22
C LYS A 15 27.73 -6.71 12.12
N ARG A 16 26.64 -7.05 11.43
CA ARG A 16 26.18 -8.43 11.21
C ARG A 16 27.05 -9.16 10.18
N PRO A 17 27.23 -10.48 10.31
CA PRO A 17 27.92 -11.29 9.31
C PRO A 17 27.10 -11.37 8.01
N ILE A 18 27.80 -11.36 6.87
CA ILE A 18 27.28 -11.44 5.51
C ILE A 18 28.10 -12.50 4.79
N VAL A 19 27.43 -13.49 4.18
CA VAL A 19 28.08 -14.48 3.31
C VAL A 19 28.18 -13.91 1.90
N ILE A 20 29.39 -13.87 1.35
CA ILE A 20 29.66 -13.35 0.01
C ILE A 20 29.21 -14.36 -1.05
N ASN A 21 28.33 -13.94 -1.95
CA ASN A 21 27.95 -14.68 -3.16
C ASN A 21 28.50 -14.00 -4.42
N GLN A 22 28.31 -14.60 -5.60
CA GLN A 22 28.75 -14.03 -6.89
C GLN A 22 28.29 -12.57 -7.13
N LYS A 23 27.11 -12.17 -6.65
CA LYS A 23 26.62 -10.78 -6.80
C LYS A 23 27.39 -9.79 -5.92
N LEU A 24 27.78 -10.19 -4.72
CA LEU A 24 28.48 -9.35 -3.74
C LEU A 24 30.00 -9.37 -3.93
N LEU A 25 30.55 -10.38 -4.61
CA LEU A 25 31.98 -10.56 -4.81
C LEU A 25 32.67 -9.35 -5.50
N PRO A 26 32.11 -8.69 -6.53
CA PRO A 26 32.72 -7.51 -7.14
C PRO A 26 32.79 -6.31 -6.18
N ILE A 27 31.79 -6.16 -5.31
CA ILE A 27 31.71 -5.09 -4.30
C ILE A 27 32.75 -5.33 -3.22
N ALA A 28 32.84 -6.56 -2.71
CA ALA A 28 33.81 -6.95 -1.69
C ALA A 28 35.26 -6.83 -2.18
N ARG A 29 35.53 -7.09 -3.47
CA ARG A 29 36.88 -7.00 -4.06
C ARG A 29 37.41 -5.58 -4.22
N ARG A 30 36.55 -4.57 -4.28
CA ARG A 30 36.96 -3.16 -4.43
C ARG A 30 37.51 -2.53 -3.15
N GLY A 31 37.64 -3.30 -2.05
CA GLY A 31 38.07 -2.78 -0.74
C GLY A 31 37.07 -1.80 -0.13
N SER A 32 35.93 -1.59 -0.80
CA SER A 32 34.79 -0.94 -0.22
C SER A 32 34.32 -1.84 0.92
N ASN A 33 34.29 -1.29 2.14
CA ASN A 33 33.41 -1.82 3.18
C ASN A 33 32.12 -2.24 2.48
N LEU A 34 31.65 -3.47 2.65
CA LEU A 34 30.31 -3.84 2.25
C LEU A 34 29.38 -2.98 3.11
N PHE A 35 29.15 -1.77 2.61
CA PHE A 35 28.07 -0.92 3.04
C PHE A 35 26.85 -1.76 2.75
N CYS A 36 25.90 -1.68 3.65
CA CYS A 36 24.57 -2.15 3.36
C CYS A 36 24.05 -1.13 2.32
N SER A 37 24.53 -1.22 1.06
CA SER A 37 24.02 -0.45 -0.07
C SER A 37 22.56 -0.81 -0.21
N THR A 38 21.76 0.08 -0.80
CA THR A 38 20.34 -0.18 -1.02
C THR A 38 20.11 -1.58 -1.62
N GLU A 39 20.99 -2.01 -2.52
CA GLU A 39 21.00 -3.34 -3.15
C GLU A 39 21.37 -4.49 -2.20
N CYS A 40 22.31 -4.29 -1.26
CA CYS A 40 22.67 -5.28 -0.23
C CYS A 40 21.55 -5.40 0.84
N GLU A 41 20.90 -4.29 1.17
CA GLU A 41 19.70 -4.29 2.02
C GLU A 41 18.51 -4.93 1.30
N ASP A 42 18.32 -4.70 0.00
CA ASP A 42 17.21 -5.29 -0.76
C ASP A 42 17.41 -6.79 -1.01
N LEU A 43 18.66 -7.27 -1.22
CA LEU A 43 18.98 -8.68 -1.45
C LEU A 43 18.98 -9.56 -0.17
N TYR A 44 19.30 -9.01 1.00
CA TYR A 44 19.40 -9.78 2.26
C TYR A 44 18.34 -9.41 3.30
N HIS A 45 17.75 -8.21 3.23
CA HIS A 45 16.63 -7.78 4.08
C HIS A 45 15.31 -7.69 3.32
N GLY A 46 15.29 -8.10 2.04
CA GLY A 46 14.09 -8.22 1.21
C GLY A 46 12.98 -9.12 1.80
N GLU A 47 13.24 -9.85 2.88
CA GLU A 47 12.24 -10.66 3.59
C GLU A 47 11.79 -10.12 4.95
N ARG A 48 12.25 -8.93 5.38
CA ARG A 48 11.69 -8.24 6.58
C ARG A 48 11.47 -6.74 6.42
N LEU A 49 11.53 -6.23 5.20
CA LEU A 49 11.00 -4.89 4.90
C LEU A 49 9.50 -5.03 4.76
N VAL A 50 8.79 -4.68 5.84
CA VAL A 50 7.36 -4.38 5.92
C VAL A 50 6.58 -4.87 4.71
N ASN A 51 5.97 -6.05 4.83
CA ASN A 51 5.07 -6.55 3.81
C ASN A 51 4.04 -5.45 3.50
N TRP A 52 4.07 -4.92 2.28
CA TRP A 52 3.23 -3.78 1.90
C TRP A 52 1.74 -4.06 2.14
N LYS A 53 1.33 -5.31 1.93
CA LYS A 53 -0.04 -5.75 2.21
C LYS A 53 -0.35 -5.64 3.70
N GLU A 54 0.56 -6.08 4.57
CA GLU A 54 0.38 -6.00 6.03
C GLU A 54 0.41 -4.55 6.53
N LEU A 55 1.23 -3.68 5.96
CA LEU A 55 1.27 -2.26 6.33
C LEU A 55 -0.03 -1.55 5.97
N ILE A 56 -0.50 -1.73 4.74
CA ILE A 56 -1.75 -1.11 4.29
C ILE A 56 -2.91 -1.67 5.10
N LYS A 57 -2.94 -2.99 5.34
CA LYS A 57 -3.93 -3.63 6.21
C LYS A 57 -3.92 -3.05 7.61
N TYR A 58 -2.74 -2.90 8.22
CA TYR A 58 -2.63 -2.30 9.55
C TYR A 58 -3.11 -0.85 9.60
N ILE A 59 -2.73 -0.02 8.62
CA ILE A 59 -3.20 1.37 8.54
C ILE A 59 -4.73 1.40 8.33
N SER A 60 -5.29 0.45 7.57
CA SER A 60 -6.73 0.32 7.32
C SER A 60 -7.50 -0.02 8.59
N GLU A 61 -7.02 -1.00 9.34
CA GLU A 61 -7.61 -1.44 10.61
C GLU A 61 -7.50 -0.35 11.69
N CYS A 62 -6.37 0.36 11.77
CA CYS A 62 -6.21 1.44 12.75
C CYS A 62 -7.04 2.68 12.43
N GLY A 63 -7.36 2.93 11.15
CA GLY A 63 -8.00 4.16 10.67
C GLY A 63 -7.06 5.37 10.74
N ARG A 64 -6.57 5.72 11.93
CA ARG A 64 -5.55 6.73 12.22
C ARG A 64 -4.49 6.15 13.13
N CYS A 65 -3.22 6.23 12.73
CA CYS A 65 -2.11 5.71 13.52
C CYS A 65 -0.88 6.62 13.46
N TYR A 66 -0.11 6.67 14.54
CA TYR A 66 1.15 7.41 14.52
C TYR A 66 2.22 6.62 13.77
N GLN A 67 3.08 7.33 13.05
CA GLN A 67 4.22 6.72 12.36
C GLN A 67 5.13 5.93 13.32
N GLN A 68 5.24 6.38 14.58
CA GLN A 68 6.01 5.67 15.60
C GLN A 68 5.38 4.33 16.00
N ASP A 69 4.04 4.24 16.02
CA ASP A 69 3.33 3.01 16.34
C ASP A 69 3.44 1.99 15.21
N ILE A 70 3.36 2.46 13.96
CA ILE A 70 3.69 1.64 12.79
C ILE A 70 5.12 1.13 12.91
N ALA A 71 6.08 2.02 13.19
CA ALA A 71 7.47 1.62 13.35
C ALA A 71 7.63 0.55 14.45
N ARG A 72 6.98 0.72 15.60
CA ARG A 72 7.01 -0.25 16.70
C ARG A 72 6.37 -1.58 16.32
N ARG A 73 5.19 -1.56 15.70
CA ARG A 73 4.45 -2.76 15.29
C ARG A 73 5.25 -3.65 14.34
N PHE A 74 5.99 -3.02 13.42
CA PHE A 74 6.79 -3.72 12.42
C PHE A 74 8.27 -3.89 12.84
N GLY A 75 8.62 -3.61 14.11
CA GLY A 75 9.99 -3.79 14.61
C GLY A 75 11.03 -2.90 13.92
N ILE A 76 10.62 -1.71 13.46
CA ILE A 76 11.43 -0.77 12.69
C ILE A 76 12.15 0.18 13.65
N GLU A 77 13.42 -0.12 13.91
CA GLU A 77 14.28 0.68 14.80
C GLU A 77 15.43 1.38 14.06
N GLY A 78 15.97 2.44 14.65
CA GLY A 78 17.17 3.13 14.16
C GLY A 78 17.06 3.64 12.72
N GLY A 79 18.08 3.35 11.90
CA GLY A 79 18.18 3.79 10.50
C GLY A 79 17.01 3.39 9.60
N TYR A 80 16.23 2.38 9.99
CA TYR A 80 15.04 1.94 9.25
C TYR A 80 13.84 2.90 9.41
N ARG A 81 13.84 3.79 10.42
CA ARG A 81 12.81 4.84 10.54
C ARG A 81 12.85 5.83 9.38
N ILE A 82 14.04 6.16 8.88
CA ILE A 82 14.21 7.04 7.70
C ILE A 82 13.63 6.37 6.45
N ARG A 83 13.81 5.04 6.32
CA ARG A 83 13.22 4.26 5.21
C ARG A 83 11.69 4.21 5.31
N LEU A 84 11.12 3.92 6.49
CA LEU A 84 9.67 3.97 6.71
C LEU A 84 9.09 5.34 6.28
N SER A 85 9.73 6.44 6.68
CA SER A 85 9.32 7.79 6.25
C SER A 85 9.31 7.95 4.73
N LYS A 86 10.30 7.39 4.02
CA LYS A 86 10.33 7.44 2.54
C LYS A 86 9.19 6.62 1.93
N TYR A 87 8.88 5.44 2.48
CA TYR A 87 7.79 4.61 1.98
C TYR A 87 6.43 5.24 2.18
N LEU A 88 6.17 5.79 3.38
CA LEU A 88 4.94 6.51 3.67
C LEU A 88 4.77 7.71 2.73
N LYS A 89 5.83 8.47 2.45
CA LYS A 89 5.81 9.54 1.44
C LYS A 89 5.53 9.06 0.02
N VAL A 90 5.80 7.80 -0.33
CA VAL A 90 5.41 7.22 -1.62
C VAL A 90 3.91 6.91 -1.62
N LEU A 91 3.39 6.30 -0.55
CA LEU A 91 1.95 6.04 -0.39
C LEU A 91 1.13 7.33 -0.40
N GLU A 92 1.62 8.37 0.25
CA GLU A 92 1.01 9.69 0.26
C GLU A 92 0.96 10.30 -1.15
N ARG A 93 2.09 10.28 -1.88
CA ARG A 93 2.15 10.76 -3.27
C ARG A 93 1.26 9.97 -4.22
N LYS A 94 1.05 8.67 -3.95
CA LYS A 94 0.12 7.82 -4.71
C LYS A 94 -1.34 8.03 -4.30
N GLY A 95 -1.62 8.91 -3.34
CA GLY A 95 -2.98 9.20 -2.87
C GLY A 95 -3.62 8.06 -2.08
N ILE A 96 -2.82 7.14 -1.52
CA ILE A 96 -3.31 6.00 -0.73
C ILE A 96 -3.55 6.41 0.72
N ILE A 97 -2.65 7.24 1.28
CA ILE A 97 -2.71 7.72 2.66
C ILE A 97 -2.60 9.24 2.72
N TYR A 98 -3.05 9.82 3.82
CA TYR A 98 -2.71 11.16 4.27
C TYR A 98 -1.69 11.08 5.40
N ILE A 99 -0.70 11.99 5.38
CA ILE A 99 0.21 12.20 6.49
C ILE A 99 -0.02 13.61 7.03
N PHE A 100 -0.40 13.71 8.30
CA PHE A 100 -0.59 14.99 8.99
C PHE A 100 0.32 15.09 10.19
N LYS A 101 0.75 16.30 10.50
CA LYS A 101 1.56 16.58 11.68
C LYS A 101 0.67 16.89 12.87
N ASN A 102 0.96 16.27 14.00
CA ASN A 102 0.45 16.64 15.31
C ASN A 102 1.65 16.88 16.24
N GLY A 103 2.04 18.16 16.38
CA GLY A 103 3.30 18.54 16.98
C GLY A 103 4.51 17.99 16.18
N GLU A 104 5.39 17.27 16.87
CA GLU A 104 6.56 16.61 16.26
C GLU A 104 6.24 15.24 15.64
N GLN A 105 5.02 14.73 15.84
CA GLN A 105 4.65 13.39 15.40
C GLN A 105 3.89 13.44 14.07
N ASN A 106 4.19 12.48 13.19
CA ASN A 106 3.40 12.24 11.99
C ASN A 106 2.30 11.23 12.30
N ILE A 107 1.07 11.57 11.95
CA ILE A 107 -0.09 10.70 11.98
C ILE A 107 -0.44 10.32 10.55
N ILE A 108 -0.87 9.08 10.38
CA ILE A 108 -1.14 8.44 9.10
C ILE A 108 -2.58 7.97 9.08
N GLU A 109 -3.28 8.28 8.00
CA GLU A 109 -4.68 7.89 7.76
C GLU A 109 -4.84 7.39 6.32
N LEU A 110 -5.72 6.42 6.11
CA LEU A 110 -6.08 5.98 4.75
C LEU A 110 -7.01 6.99 4.08
N ARG A 111 -6.76 7.28 2.80
CA ARG A 111 -7.61 8.19 2.01
C ARG A 111 -8.99 7.56 1.81
N GLU A 112 -10.07 8.33 2.01
CA GLU A 112 -11.45 7.81 1.97
C GLU A 112 -11.85 7.10 0.67
N VAL A 113 -11.20 7.41 -0.46
CA VAL A 113 -11.40 6.69 -1.74
C VAL A 113 -11.06 5.19 -1.63
N MET A 114 -10.24 4.81 -0.64
CA MET A 114 -9.95 3.42 -0.27
C MET A 114 -10.70 2.92 0.97
N ARG A 115 -11.44 3.77 1.70
CA ARG A 115 -12.39 3.31 2.76
C ARG A 115 -13.66 2.69 2.17
N VAL A 116 -13.88 2.80 0.86
CA VAL A 116 -15.05 2.22 0.18
C VAL A 116 -14.92 0.70 -0.01
N MET A 117 -13.78 0.08 0.35
CA MET A 117 -13.65 -1.37 0.40
C MET A 117 -13.48 -1.81 1.85
N SER A 118 -14.51 -2.40 2.41
CA SER A 118 -14.45 -3.11 3.69
C SER A 118 -13.43 -4.26 3.61
N VAL A 119 -12.98 -4.77 4.76
CA VAL A 119 -12.11 -5.98 4.81
C VAL A 119 -12.78 -7.17 4.12
N ASP A 120 -14.12 -7.21 4.12
CA ASP A 120 -14.91 -8.20 3.40
C ASP A 120 -14.84 -8.01 1.89
N ASP A 121 -14.75 -6.76 1.39
CA ASP A 121 -14.56 -6.47 -0.03
C ASP A 121 -13.17 -6.87 -0.54
N ILE A 122 -12.13 -6.79 0.31
CA ILE A 122 -10.78 -7.28 -0.02
C ILE A 122 -10.75 -8.81 -0.09
N LYS A 123 -11.46 -9.50 0.82
CA LYS A 123 -11.64 -10.97 0.76
C LYS A 123 -12.41 -11.38 -0.49
N ASN A 124 -13.50 -10.67 -0.80
CA ASN A 124 -14.29 -10.91 -2.01
C ASN A 124 -13.45 -10.68 -3.27
N PHE A 125 -12.55 -9.70 -3.28
CA PHE A 125 -11.62 -9.47 -4.38
C PHE A 125 -10.59 -10.60 -4.54
N GLU A 126 -10.01 -11.12 -3.46
CA GLU A 126 -9.12 -12.28 -3.52
C GLU A 126 -9.84 -13.56 -4.02
N GLU A 127 -11.11 -13.76 -3.64
CA GLU A 127 -11.94 -14.83 -4.19
C GLU A 127 -12.27 -14.64 -5.68
N LEU A 128 -12.57 -13.40 -6.09
CA LEU A 128 -12.78 -13.06 -7.50
C LEU A 128 -11.53 -13.31 -8.35
N VAL A 129 -10.34 -12.94 -7.86
CA VAL A 129 -9.06 -13.19 -8.55
C VAL A 129 -8.80 -14.70 -8.70
N LYS A 130 -9.06 -15.50 -7.65
CA LYS A 130 -8.95 -16.96 -7.74
C LYS A 130 -9.91 -17.56 -8.76
N LYS A 131 -11.17 -17.11 -8.79
CA LYS A 131 -12.14 -17.55 -9.80
C LYS A 131 -11.69 -17.19 -11.22
N VAL A 132 -11.13 -16.00 -11.41
CA VAL A 132 -10.57 -15.59 -12.72
C VAL A 132 -9.35 -16.44 -13.11
N GLU A 133 -8.46 -16.78 -12.19
CA GLU A 133 -7.32 -17.68 -12.43
C GLU A 133 -7.76 -19.12 -12.73
N GLU A 134 -8.79 -19.63 -12.05
CA GLU A 134 -9.38 -20.95 -12.28
C GLU A 134 -10.10 -21.04 -13.62
N ILE A 135 -10.83 -19.99 -13.98
CA ILE A 135 -11.41 -19.83 -15.31
C ILE A 135 -10.24 -19.92 -16.31
N SER A 136 -9.19 -19.09 -16.15
CA SER A 136 -7.98 -18.98 -17.01
C SER A 136 -7.15 -20.26 -17.23
N GLN A 137 -7.59 -21.40 -16.71
CA GLN A 137 -6.97 -22.72 -16.95
C GLN A 137 -7.85 -23.69 -17.76
N LYS A 138 -9.12 -23.37 -18.08
CA LYS A 138 -10.02 -24.24 -18.88
C LYS A 138 -9.87 -23.96 -20.39
N LYS A 139 -10.23 -24.89 -21.28
CA LYS A 139 -9.99 -24.73 -22.74
C LYS A 139 -11.10 -24.01 -23.52
N ASP A 140 -12.23 -23.66 -22.91
CA ASP A 140 -13.35 -23.00 -23.59
C ASP A 140 -14.04 -21.96 -22.69
N TYR A 141 -13.70 -20.69 -22.88
CA TYR A 141 -14.01 -19.56 -21.98
C TYR A 141 -15.25 -18.76 -22.34
N THR A 142 -15.77 -18.99 -23.52
CA THR A 142 -16.59 -18.00 -24.22
C THR A 142 -17.87 -17.70 -23.43
N LYS A 143 -18.46 -18.74 -22.83
CA LYS A 143 -19.69 -18.64 -22.04
C LYS A 143 -19.47 -18.01 -20.65
N GLU A 144 -18.41 -18.40 -19.94
CA GLU A 144 -18.09 -17.85 -18.60
C GLU A 144 -17.67 -16.37 -18.69
N ILE A 145 -16.96 -15.97 -19.75
CA ILE A 145 -16.62 -14.56 -20.02
C ILE A 145 -17.86 -13.75 -20.37
N GLU A 146 -18.81 -14.32 -21.11
CA GLU A 146 -20.05 -13.65 -21.49
C GLU A 146 -20.96 -13.43 -20.27
N GLU A 147 -21.07 -14.43 -19.38
CA GLU A 147 -21.79 -14.29 -18.10
C GLU A 147 -21.17 -13.20 -17.21
N LEU A 148 -19.84 -13.17 -17.07
CA LEU A 148 -19.14 -12.11 -16.32
C LEU A 148 -19.33 -10.72 -16.94
N ARG A 149 -19.36 -10.60 -18.27
CA ARG A 149 -19.63 -9.33 -18.96
C ARG A 149 -21.04 -8.81 -18.69
N THR A 150 -22.02 -9.71 -18.62
CA THR A 150 -23.40 -9.36 -18.26
C THR A 150 -23.48 -8.90 -16.82
N GLU A 151 -22.83 -9.60 -15.88
CA GLU A 151 -22.78 -9.18 -14.47
C GLU A 151 -22.14 -7.80 -14.29
N ILE A 152 -21.01 -7.55 -14.96
CA ILE A 152 -20.33 -6.24 -14.94
C ILE A 152 -21.26 -5.15 -15.48
N THR A 153 -22.00 -5.42 -16.56
CA THR A 153 -22.96 -4.46 -17.13
C THR A 153 -24.08 -4.14 -16.13
N ASN A 154 -24.64 -5.16 -15.48
CA ASN A 154 -25.70 -4.99 -14.48
C ASN A 154 -25.23 -4.16 -13.27
N ILE A 155 -24.01 -4.44 -12.77
CA ILE A 155 -23.40 -3.67 -11.67
C ILE A 155 -23.21 -2.21 -12.09
N LYS A 156 -22.73 -1.97 -13.31
CA LYS A 156 -22.53 -0.62 -13.84
C LYS A 156 -23.85 0.15 -13.93
N GLU A 157 -24.90 -0.46 -14.46
CA GLU A 157 -26.23 0.17 -14.53
C GLU A 157 -26.79 0.51 -13.15
N TYR A 158 -26.60 -0.36 -12.17
CA TYR A 158 -26.98 -0.08 -10.79
C TYR A 158 -26.24 1.13 -10.22
N ILE A 159 -24.91 1.19 -10.39
CA ILE A 159 -24.08 2.32 -9.91
C ILE A 159 -24.52 3.63 -10.58
N ASP A 160 -24.73 3.64 -11.89
CA ASP A 160 -25.15 4.83 -12.63
C ASP A 160 -26.51 5.36 -12.13
N LYS A 161 -27.44 4.44 -11.77
CA LYS A 161 -28.73 4.79 -11.17
C LYS A 161 -28.58 5.40 -9.77
N GLU A 162 -27.72 4.85 -8.93
CA GLU A 162 -27.46 5.38 -7.58
C GLU A 162 -26.80 6.77 -7.64
N ILE A 163 -25.84 6.97 -8.55
CA ILE A 163 -25.21 8.28 -8.78
C ILE A 163 -26.25 9.32 -9.21
N SER A 164 -27.15 8.97 -10.13
CA SER A 164 -28.25 9.86 -10.56
C SER A 164 -29.15 10.25 -9.39
N THR A 165 -29.47 9.29 -8.52
CA THR A 165 -30.30 9.51 -7.32
C THR A 165 -29.62 10.46 -6.32
N ILE A 166 -28.32 10.27 -6.08
CA ILE A 166 -27.53 11.14 -5.19
C ILE A 166 -27.48 12.58 -5.74
N ASN A 167 -27.20 12.74 -7.03
CA ASN A 167 -27.15 14.06 -7.67
C ASN A 167 -28.50 14.79 -7.55
N ARG A 168 -29.62 14.06 -7.69
CA ARG A 168 -30.95 14.63 -7.48
C ARG A 168 -31.14 15.13 -6.05
N LYS A 169 -30.72 14.36 -5.04
CA LYS A 169 -30.79 14.76 -3.62
C LYS A 169 -29.93 16.00 -3.34
N LEU A 170 -28.70 16.04 -3.88
CA LEU A 170 -27.82 17.20 -3.73
C LEU A 170 -28.41 18.47 -4.35
N ASN A 171 -29.05 18.38 -5.52
CA ASN A 171 -29.70 19.52 -6.15
C ASN A 171 -30.89 20.05 -5.33
N ILE A 172 -31.69 19.16 -4.73
CA ILE A 172 -32.78 19.56 -3.82
C ILE A 172 -32.20 20.30 -2.60
N LEU A 173 -31.13 19.75 -2.02
CA LEU A 173 -30.53 20.30 -0.82
C LEU A 173 -29.86 21.66 -1.09
N LYS A 174 -29.19 21.80 -2.24
CA LYS A 174 -28.65 23.08 -2.72
C LYS A 174 -29.75 24.13 -2.86
N ALA A 175 -30.87 23.78 -3.51
CA ALA A 175 -32.00 24.69 -3.65
C ALA A 175 -32.64 25.08 -2.30
N ALA A 176 -32.70 24.14 -1.34
CA ALA A 176 -33.18 24.43 0.01
C ALA A 176 -32.25 25.41 0.75
N VAL A 177 -30.93 25.22 0.63
CA VAL A 177 -29.93 26.13 1.20
C VAL A 177 -30.03 27.52 0.57
N GLU A 178 -30.15 27.61 -0.76
CA GLU A 178 -30.31 28.89 -1.47
C GLU A 178 -31.55 29.66 -0.99
N ARG A 179 -32.69 28.97 -0.81
CA ARG A 179 -33.92 29.57 -0.25
C ARG A 179 -33.74 30.06 1.19
N LEU A 180 -33.03 29.29 2.02
CA LEU A 180 -32.74 29.70 3.39
C LEU A 180 -31.85 30.94 3.42
N VAL A 181 -30.78 30.97 2.62
CA VAL A 181 -29.89 32.14 2.51
C VAL A 181 -30.68 33.37 2.07
N GLU A 182 -31.54 33.25 1.04
CA GLU A 182 -32.37 34.36 0.57
C GLU A 182 -33.28 34.92 1.69
N ALA A 183 -33.88 34.05 2.51
CA ALA A 183 -34.73 34.44 3.62
C ALA A 183 -33.98 35.19 4.74
N PHE A 184 -32.69 34.91 4.95
CA PHE A 184 -31.87 35.63 5.94
C PHE A 184 -31.27 36.94 5.42
N THR A 185 -31.20 37.11 4.09
CA THR A 185 -30.65 38.32 3.46
C THR A 185 -31.67 39.44 3.22
N LYS A 186 -32.97 39.16 3.36
CA LYS A 186 -34.07 40.15 3.28
C LYS A 186 -34.50 40.58 4.68
#